data_AF-A0A841LDC8-F1
#
_entry.id   AF-A0A841LDC8-F1
#
_cell.length_a   1.000
_cell.length_b   1.000
_cell.length_c   1.000
_cell.angle_alpha   90.00
_cell.angle_beta   90.00
_cell.angle_gamma   90.00
#
_symmetry.space_group_name_H-M   'P 1'
#
loop_
_entity.id
_entity.type
_entity.pdbx_description
1 polymer ?
#
loop_
_entity_poly.entity_id
_entity_poly.type
_entity_poly.pdbx_seq_one_letter_code
_entity_poly.pdbx_strand_id
1 'polypeptide(L)'
;MWAWGNSSIEENVKKEITRVRTYGIKRGFENLLTAKWPAGIMDGWDMAAISAYILKAKGVYRIPSNDNKLFSFMLFKKITLVDSLSKKKSQL
;
A
#
# COMPACT_ATOMS: atom_id res chain seq x y z
N MET A 1 2.88 -6.02 -8.57
CA MET A 1 1.64 -6.78 -8.28
C MET A 1 0.84 -6.01 -7.26
N TRP A 2 -0.47 -5.88 -7.46
CA TRP A 2 -1.36 -5.22 -6.50
C TRP A 2 -1.75 -6.13 -5.33
N ALA A 3 -1.92 -5.53 -4.15
CA ALA A 3 -2.38 -6.25 -2.96
C ALA A 3 -3.76 -6.89 -3.12
N TRP A 4 -4.70 -6.25 -3.83
CA TRP A 4 -6.03 -6.83 -4.10
C TRP A 4 -5.98 -8.07 -5.00
N GLY A 5 -4.92 -8.22 -5.80
CA GLY A 5 -4.68 -9.38 -6.66
C GLY A 5 -3.77 -10.43 -6.03
N ASN A 6 -3.36 -10.22 -4.77
CA ASN A 6 -2.51 -11.14 -4.03
C ASN A 6 -3.36 -11.98 -3.06
N SER A 7 -3.43 -13.29 -3.29
CA SER A 7 -4.18 -14.23 -2.44
C SER A 7 -3.51 -14.46 -1.07
N SER A 8 -2.22 -14.18 -0.94
CA SER A 8 -1.47 -14.34 0.32
C SER A 8 -1.67 -13.18 1.30
N ILE A 9 -2.40 -12.12 0.92
CA ILE A 9 -2.72 -10.99 1.81
C ILE A 9 -4.15 -11.16 2.33
N GLU A 10 -4.31 -11.05 3.64
CA GLU A 10 -5.62 -11.12 4.30
C GLU A 10 -6.60 -10.05 3.78
N GLU A 11 -7.88 -10.40 3.74
CA GLU A 11 -8.93 -9.57 3.14
C GLU A 11 -9.12 -8.23 3.89
N ASN A 12 -9.03 -8.26 5.22
CA ASN A 12 -9.06 -7.06 6.08
C ASN A 12 -7.97 -6.04 5.70
N VAL A 13 -6.78 -6.50 5.30
CA VAL A 13 -5.63 -5.64 4.94
C VAL A 13 -5.81 -5.06 3.53
N LYS A 14 -6.31 -5.83 2.57
CA LYS A 14 -6.47 -5.37 1.18
C LYS A 14 -7.81 -4.70 0.87
N LYS A 15 -8.77 -4.68 1.79
CA LYS A 15 -10.11 -4.08 1.58
C LYS A 15 -10.07 -2.68 0.99
N GLU A 16 -9.20 -1.80 1.49
CA GLU A 16 -9.17 -0.41 1.01
C GLU A 16 -8.49 -0.24 -0.35
N ILE A 17 -7.48 -1.06 -0.68
CA ILE A 17 -6.77 -0.97 -1.96
C ILE A 17 -7.67 -1.30 -3.16
N THR A 18 -8.79 -1.99 -2.93
CA THR A 18 -9.82 -2.23 -3.95
C THR A 18 -10.40 -0.93 -4.50
N ARG A 19 -10.39 0.17 -3.73
CA ARG A 19 -10.84 1.50 -4.20
C ARG A 19 -9.95 2.05 -5.31
N VAL A 20 -8.66 1.72 -5.30
CA VAL A 20 -7.72 2.08 -6.38
C VAL A 20 -8.08 1.36 -7.66
N ARG A 21 -8.44 0.07 -7.57
CA ARG A 21 -8.96 -0.69 -8.71
C ARG A 21 -10.25 -0.09 -9.25
N THR A 22 -11.22 0.23 -8.38
CA THR A 22 -12.47 0.90 -8.78
C THR A 22 -12.22 2.24 -9.47
N TYR A 23 -11.24 3.01 -8.98
CA TYR A 23 -10.83 4.27 -9.61
C TYR A 23 -10.27 4.04 -11.02
N GLY A 24 -9.43 3.02 -11.18
CA GLY A 24 -8.93 2.56 -12.48
C GLY A 24 -10.04 2.21 -13.46
N ILE A 25 -11.05 1.45 -13.02
CA ILE A 25 -12.17 0.99 -13.89
C ILE A 25 -12.91 2.19 -14.45
N LYS A 26 -13.21 3.16 -13.58
CA LYS A 26 -13.99 4.35 -13.94
C LYS A 26 -13.26 5.31 -14.90
N ARG A 27 -11.94 5.17 -15.07
CA ARG A 27 -11.10 6.10 -15.82
C ARG A 27 -10.31 5.47 -16.95
N GLY A 28 -10.39 4.15 -17.11
CA GLY A 28 -9.62 3.43 -18.13
C GLY A 28 -8.12 3.37 -17.85
N PHE A 29 -7.69 3.40 -16.58
CA PHE A 29 -6.27 3.25 -16.25
C PHE A 29 -5.89 1.77 -16.10
N GLU A 30 -5.41 1.15 -17.18
CA GLU A 30 -5.09 -0.29 -17.22
C GLU A 30 -4.12 -0.73 -16.12
N ASN A 31 -3.11 0.09 -15.80
CA ASN A 31 -2.13 -0.23 -14.75
C ASN A 31 -2.75 -0.34 -13.35
N LEU A 32 -3.93 0.24 -13.12
CA LEU A 32 -4.70 0.09 -11.86
C LEU A 32 -5.63 -1.14 -11.87
N LEU A 33 -5.86 -1.74 -13.05
CA LEU A 33 -6.76 -2.87 -13.28
C LEU A 33 -6.04 -4.21 -13.38
N THR A 34 -4.82 -4.19 -13.87
CA THR A 34 -4.01 -5.38 -14.11
C THR A 34 -3.30 -5.79 -12.82
N ALA A 35 -3.61 -6.98 -12.29
CA ALA A 35 -3.11 -7.42 -10.98
C ALA A 35 -1.57 -7.48 -10.92
N LYS A 36 -0.92 -7.90 -12.01
CA LYS A 36 0.53 -8.01 -12.13
C LYS A 36 0.93 -7.69 -13.57
N TRP A 37 1.88 -6.78 -13.73
CA TRP A 37 2.47 -6.39 -15.01
C TRP A 37 3.98 -6.15 -14.82
N PRO A 38 4.77 -6.19 -15.89
CA PRO A 38 6.17 -5.76 -15.86
C PRO A 38 6.25 -4.29 -15.45
N ALA A 39 7.04 -3.98 -14.42
CA ALA A 39 7.17 -2.65 -13.85
C ALA A 39 8.56 -2.45 -13.26
N GLY A 40 9.07 -1.22 -13.36
CA GLY A 40 10.28 -0.77 -12.69
C GLY A 40 9.98 -0.09 -11.35
N ILE A 41 11.02 0.49 -10.74
CA ILE A 41 10.87 1.18 -9.46
C ILE A 41 10.07 2.47 -9.57
N MET A 42 10.19 3.19 -10.69
CA MET A 42 9.45 4.43 -10.91
C MET A 42 7.94 4.17 -10.99
N ASP A 43 7.53 3.12 -11.69
CA ASP A 43 6.13 2.66 -11.69
C ASP A 43 5.64 2.37 -10.25
N GLY A 44 6.47 1.76 -9.42
CA GLY A 44 6.16 1.51 -8.02
C GLY A 44 5.86 2.80 -7.23
N TRP A 45 6.67 3.84 -7.42
CA TRP A 45 6.44 5.15 -6.82
C TRP A 45 5.19 5.85 -7.36
N ASP A 46 4.98 5.82 -8.67
CA ASP A 46 3.78 6.41 -9.29
C ASP A 46 2.50 5.75 -8.78
N MET A 47 2.50 4.42 -8.71
CA MET A 47 1.37 3.65 -8.18
C MET A 47 1.14 3.94 -6.69
N ALA A 48 2.21 4.10 -5.91
CA ALA A 48 2.10 4.45 -4.51
C ALA A 48 1.57 5.89 -4.31
N ALA A 49 2.01 6.85 -5.13
CA ALA A 49 1.54 8.23 -5.12
C ALA A 49 0.04 8.33 -5.49
N ILE A 50 -0.37 7.65 -6.57
CA ILE A 50 -1.78 7.57 -6.99
C ILE A 50 -2.63 6.92 -5.90
N SER A 51 -2.15 5.82 -5.30
CA SER A 51 -2.83 5.14 -4.22
C SER A 51 -2.97 6.05 -2.98
N ALA A 52 -1.93 6.81 -2.65
CA ALA A 52 -1.94 7.75 -1.54
C ALA A 52 -2.94 8.88 -1.76
N TYR A 53 -3.00 9.42 -2.98
CA TYR A 53 -4.00 10.42 -3.38
C TYR A 53 -5.43 9.87 -3.22
N ILE A 54 -5.72 8.70 -3.80
CA ILE A 54 -7.06 8.08 -3.77
C ILE A 54 -7.50 7.74 -2.35
N LEU A 55 -6.59 7.18 -1.55
CA LEU A 55 -6.88 6.70 -0.19
C LEU A 55 -6.71 7.79 0.89
N LYS A 56 -6.32 9.01 0.49
CA LYS A 56 -6.00 10.12 1.39
C LYS A 56 -4.96 9.71 2.45
N ALA A 57 -3.95 8.95 2.03
CA ALA A 57 -2.85 8.55 2.89
C ALA A 57 -2.01 9.76 3.30
N LYS A 58 -1.35 9.67 4.45
CA LYS A 58 -0.46 10.67 5.03
C LYS A 58 1.01 10.42 4.70
N GLY A 59 1.33 9.22 4.21
CA GLY A 59 2.68 8.88 3.80
C GLY A 59 2.75 7.50 3.16
N VAL A 60 3.89 7.25 2.52
CA VAL A 60 4.24 5.98 1.90
C VAL A 60 5.63 5.58 2.39
N TYR A 61 5.79 4.32 2.77
CA TYR A 61 7.10 3.72 3.04
C TYR A 61 7.39 2.61 2.04
N ARG A 62 8.58 2.68 1.44
CA ARG A 62 9.10 1.58 0.62
C ARG A 62 9.86 0.63 1.55
N ILE A 63 9.47 -0.64 1.54
CA ILE A 63 10.15 -1.70 2.28
C ILE A 63 11.52 -1.97 1.60
N PRO A 64 12.64 -1.93 2.34
CA PRO A 64 13.94 -2.35 1.82
C PRO A 64 13.90 -3.82 1.40
N SER A 65 14.46 -4.14 0.23
CA SER A 65 14.68 -5.52 -0.22
C SER A 65 16.13 -5.68 -0.66
N ASN A 66 16.74 -6.81 -0.31
CA ASN A 66 18.16 -7.08 -0.59
C ASN A 66 18.42 -7.47 -2.05
N ASP A 67 17.40 -7.90 -2.79
CA ASP A 67 17.57 -8.51 -4.11
C ASP A 67 17.06 -7.65 -5.29
N ASN A 68 16.48 -6.48 -5.03
CA ASN A 68 15.83 -5.61 -6.02
C ASN A 68 14.78 -6.31 -6.93
N LYS A 69 14.35 -7.53 -6.60
CA LYS A 69 13.37 -8.28 -7.42
C LYS A 69 11.94 -7.89 -7.10
N LEU A 70 11.70 -7.42 -5.88
CA LEU A 70 10.40 -7.00 -5.40
C LEU A 70 10.47 -5.62 -4.74
N PHE A 71 9.56 -4.75 -5.15
CA PHE A 71 9.34 -3.45 -4.53
C PHE A 71 7.98 -3.47 -3.85
N SER A 72 8.00 -3.37 -2.52
CA SER A 72 6.78 -3.35 -1.69
C SER A 72 6.62 -1.97 -1.06
N PHE A 73 5.39 -1.45 -1.14
CA PHE A 73 5.05 -0.12 -0.64
C PHE A 73 3.90 -0.21 0.35
N MET A 74 4.03 0.46 1.48
CA MET A 74 3.03 0.54 2.53
C MET A 74 2.51 1.97 2.64
N LEU A 75 1.19 2.12 2.69
CA LEU A 75 0.53 3.41 2.83
C LEU A 75 0.06 3.61 4.28
N PHE A 76 0.35 4.77 4.85
CA PHE A 76 -0.12 5.12 6.19
C PHE A 76 -1.26 6.12 6.10
N LYS A 77 -2.43 5.76 6.62
CA LYS A 77 -3.59 6.68 6.67
C LYS A 77 -3.62 7.53 7.94
N LYS A 78 -2.98 7.07 9.00
CA LYS A 78 -2.85 7.77 10.26
C LYS A 78 -1.41 7.64 10.74
N ILE A 79 -0.84 8.77 11.11
CA ILE A 79 0.47 8.87 11.75
C ILE A 79 0.19 9.67 13.02
N THR A 80 0.63 9.13 14.16
CA THR A 80 0.37 9.74 15.47
C THR A 80 1.70 9.86 16.19
N LEU A 81 2.02 11.04 16.70
CA LEU A 81 3.11 11.21 17.66
C LEU A 81 2.70 10.54 18.96
N VAL A 82 3.62 9.78 19.54
CA VAL A 82 3.44 9.11 20.82
C VAL A 82 4.63 9.49 21.68
N ASP A 83 4.45 10.46 22.56
CA ASP A 83 5.52 11.07 23.35
C ASP A 83 6.12 10.11 24.39
N SER A 84 5.46 8.99 24.67
CA SER A 84 6.03 7.82 25.36
C SER A 84 5.20 6.57 25.07
N LEU A 85 5.85 5.44 24.77
CA LEU A 85 5.17 4.15 24.75
C LEU A 85 4.70 3.87 26.19
N SER A 86 3.39 3.79 26.43
CA SER A 86 2.90 3.47 27.78
C SER A 86 3.52 2.15 28.22
N LYS A 87 4.28 2.15 29.32
CA LYS A 87 4.68 0.91 29.98
C LYS A 87 3.40 0.16 30.33
N LYS A 88 3.10 -0.94 29.61
CA LYS A 88 2.01 -1.85 30.01
C LYS A 88 2.25 -2.18 31.49
N LYS A 89 1.25 -1.89 32.35
CA LYS A 89 1.27 -2.38 33.74
C LYS A 89 1.36 -3.91 33.66
N SER A 90 2.47 -4.45 34.16
CA SER A 90 2.57 -5.87 34.49
C SER A 90 1.47 -6.15 35.52
N GLN A 91 0.40 -6.81 35.10
CA GLN A 91 -0.54 -7.41 36.04
C GLN A 91 0.15 -8.68 36.55
N LEU A 92 0.60 -8.58 37.80
CA LEU A 92 0.89 -9.72 38.67
C LEU A 92 -0.41 -10.47 38.98
#